data_AF-A0A9R1QBB8-F1
#
_entry.id   AF-A0A9R1QBB8-F1
#
_cell.length_a   1.000
_cell.length_b   1.000
_cell.length_c   1.000
_cell.angle_alpha   90.00
_cell.angle_beta   90.00
_cell.angle_gamma   90.00
#
_symmetry.space_group_name_H-M   'P 1'
#
loop_
_entity.id
_entity.type
_entity.pdbx_description
1 polymer ?
#
loop_
_entity_poly.entity_id
_entity_poly.type
_entity_poly.pdbx_seq_one_letter_code
_entity_poly.pdbx_strand_id
1 'polypeptide(L)'
;MDEISTGLDSATTYQIIKYLRDSTHALDGTTIISLLQPAPETYELFDDVILISEGQIVYQGPREYAADFFAAMGFRCPERKNVAVLSKKDQQQYWCQYDYPYQFVSVTKFAEAFKTFVIGKRLHDDLDRPYNRKHNHPAALSTSNYGVKRLEILKSNFQWQRLLMKRNSFIYVFKSTCGSHHNDCIFSNNNAP
;
A
#
# COMPACT_ATOMS: atom_id res chain seq x y z
N MET A 1 2.34 -0.14 3.69
CA MET A 1 2.80 0.95 2.80
C MET A 1 1.67 1.24 1.83
N ASP A 2 1.29 2.51 1.69
CA ASP A 2 0.15 2.92 0.88
C ASP A 2 0.65 3.46 -0.47
N GLU A 3 0.08 2.94 -1.57
CA GLU A 3 0.19 3.51 -2.91
C GLU A 3 1.62 3.74 -3.44
N ILE A 4 2.55 2.80 -3.20
CA ILE A 4 3.93 2.91 -3.74
C ILE A 4 4.03 2.76 -5.28
N SER A 5 2.93 2.42 -5.96
CA SER A 5 2.87 2.23 -7.41
C SER A 5 2.44 3.47 -8.19
N THR A 6 1.92 4.53 -7.55
CA THR A 6 1.48 5.73 -8.27
C THR A 6 2.69 6.60 -8.63
N GLY A 7 3.19 6.46 -9.85
CA GLY A 7 4.28 7.27 -10.40
C GLY A 7 5.65 6.59 -10.44
N LEU A 8 5.71 5.28 -10.16
CA LEU A 8 6.92 4.48 -10.26
C LEU A 8 6.81 3.46 -11.41
N ASP A 9 7.91 3.19 -12.11
CA ASP A 9 7.93 2.14 -13.13
C ASP A 9 7.62 0.77 -12.49
N SER A 10 6.88 -0.05 -13.23
CA SER A 10 6.50 -1.42 -12.90
C SER A 10 7.68 -2.26 -12.38
N ALA A 11 8.86 -2.11 -13.00
CA ALA A 11 10.09 -2.80 -12.61
C ALA A 11 10.59 -2.40 -11.22
N THR A 12 10.57 -1.10 -10.89
CA THR A 12 11.02 -0.64 -9.57
C THR A 12 10.01 -1.05 -8.49
N THR A 13 8.71 -1.04 -8.80
CA THR A 13 7.67 -1.55 -7.88
C THR A 13 7.93 -3.02 -7.54
N TYR A 14 8.21 -3.85 -8.53
CA TYR A 14 8.57 -5.26 -8.32
C TYR A 14 9.79 -5.41 -7.40
N GLN A 15 10.85 -4.63 -7.62
CA GLN A 15 12.05 -4.67 -6.77
C GLN A 15 11.76 -4.29 -5.31
N ILE A 16 10.94 -3.26 -5.09
CA ILE A 16 10.54 -2.83 -3.74
C ILE A 16 9.75 -3.94 -3.05
N ILE A 17 8.74 -4.51 -3.71
CA ILE A 17 7.92 -5.59 -3.13
C ILE A 17 8.77 -6.81 -2.82
N LYS A 18 9.69 -7.19 -3.72
CA LYS A 18 10.61 -8.30 -3.49
C LYS A 18 11.49 -8.06 -2.26
N TYR A 19 12.09 -6.88 -2.15
CA TYR A 19 12.89 -6.52 -0.98
C TYR A 19 12.08 -6.56 0.32
N LEU A 20 10.84 -6.06 0.29
CA LEU A 20 9.96 -6.08 1.46
C LEU A 20 9.60 -7.51 1.86
N ARG A 21 9.32 -8.38 0.90
CA ARG A 21 9.07 -9.81 1.14
C ARG A 21 10.28 -10.47 1.81
N ASP A 22 11.45 -10.34 1.19
CA ASP A 22 12.69 -10.95 1.69
C ASP A 22 13.02 -10.42 3.10
N SER A 23 12.83 -9.13 3.34
CA SER A 23 13.02 -8.52 4.67
C SER A 23 12.02 -9.03 5.70
N THR A 24 10.76 -9.23 5.31
CA THR A 24 9.70 -9.73 6.19
C THR A 24 10.01 -11.16 6.62
N HIS A 25 10.41 -12.01 5.68
CA HIS A 25 10.80 -13.39 5.97
C HIS A 25 12.09 -13.47 6.79
N ALA A 26 13.07 -12.58 6.54
CA ALA A 26 14.32 -12.56 7.29
C ALA A 26 14.17 -12.05 8.72
N LEU A 27 13.24 -11.12 8.97
CA LEU A 27 13.00 -10.51 10.27
C LEU A 27 11.86 -11.18 11.05
N ASP A 28 11.23 -12.22 10.50
CA ASP A 28 10.04 -12.86 11.05
C ASP A 28 8.95 -11.84 11.40
N GLY A 29 8.76 -10.87 10.50
CA GLY A 29 7.84 -9.75 10.66
C GLY A 29 6.51 -9.96 9.92
N THR A 30 5.61 -8.98 10.03
CA THR A 30 4.39 -8.92 9.22
C THR A 30 4.35 -7.60 8.47
N THR A 31 4.28 -7.66 7.15
CA THR A 31 4.24 -6.47 6.28
C THR A 31 2.92 -6.42 5.53
N ILE A 32 2.20 -5.32 5.67
CA ILE A 32 0.94 -5.06 4.95
C ILE A 32 1.18 -3.98 3.88
N ILE A 33 0.81 -4.30 2.65
CA ILE A 33 1.00 -3.43 1.48
C ILE A 33 -0.31 -3.32 0.72
N SER A 34 -0.68 -2.10 0.35
CA SER A 34 -1.82 -1.83 -0.53
C SER A 34 -1.29 -1.39 -1.89
N LEU A 35 -1.72 -2.10 -2.96
CA LEU A 35 -1.36 -1.79 -4.35
C LEU A 35 -2.61 -1.59 -5.19
N LEU A 36 -2.64 -0.52 -5.96
CA LEU A 36 -3.66 -0.31 -6.98
C LEU A 36 -3.24 -1.05 -8.26
N GLN A 37 -3.91 -2.18 -8.55
CA GLN A 37 -3.71 -2.98 -9.78
C GLN A 37 -2.25 -3.38 -10.05
N PRO A 38 -1.65 -4.26 -9.22
CA PRO A 38 -0.26 -4.70 -9.40
C PRO A 38 -0.07 -5.45 -10.72
N ALA A 39 1.13 -5.42 -11.31
CA ALA A 39 1.46 -6.31 -12.42
C ALA A 39 1.38 -7.80 -11.97
N PRO A 40 1.07 -8.76 -12.86
CA PRO A 40 0.95 -10.18 -12.50
C PRO A 40 2.19 -10.72 -11.79
N GLU A 41 3.39 -10.32 -12.22
CA GLU A 41 4.66 -10.72 -11.62
C GLU A 41 4.80 -10.21 -10.18
N THR A 42 4.27 -9.03 -9.89
CA THR A 42 4.25 -8.46 -8.54
C THR A 42 3.18 -9.12 -7.68
N TYR A 43 2.03 -9.47 -8.27
CA TYR A 43 0.98 -10.22 -7.59
C TYR A 43 1.49 -11.58 -7.09
N GLU A 44 2.36 -12.24 -7.86
CA GLU A 44 2.99 -13.52 -7.48
C GLU A 44 3.91 -13.45 -6.26
N LEU A 45 4.38 -12.26 -5.87
CA LEU A 45 5.25 -12.09 -4.70
C LEU A 45 4.47 -12.10 -3.36
N PHE A 46 3.15 -12.02 -3.38
CA PHE A 46 2.33 -12.00 -2.17
C PHE A 46 1.98 -13.41 -1.70
N ASP A 47 2.17 -13.64 -0.40
CA ASP A 47 1.78 -14.89 0.25
C ASP A 47 0.23 -14.92 0.46
N ASP A 48 -0.32 -13.84 1.02
CA ASP A 48 -1.76 -13.63 1.22
C ASP A 48 -2.29 -12.38 0.49
N VAL A 49 -3.56 -12.41 0.10
CA VAL A 49 -4.26 -11.31 -0.59
C VAL A 49 -5.56 -10.98 0.12
N ILE A 50 -5.81 -9.67 0.27
CA ILE A 50 -7.09 -9.14 0.74
C ILE A 50 -7.69 -8.31 -0.39
N LEU A 51 -8.89 -8.71 -0.85
CA LEU A 51 -9.66 -7.99 -1.85
C LEU A 51 -10.79 -7.23 -1.16
N ILE A 52 -10.76 -5.91 -1.29
CA ILE A 52 -11.76 -5.02 -0.72
C ILE A 52 -12.48 -4.31 -1.87
N SER A 53 -13.81 -4.28 -1.82
CA SER A 53 -14.64 -3.55 -2.77
C SER A 53 -15.88 -3.02 -2.06
N GLU A 54 -16.28 -1.78 -2.37
CA GLU A 54 -17.45 -1.13 -1.77
C GLU A 54 -17.46 -1.18 -0.22
N GLY A 55 -16.28 -1.15 0.41
CA GLY A 55 -16.13 -1.24 1.87
C GLY A 55 -16.31 -2.66 2.45
N GLN A 56 -16.43 -3.68 1.61
CA GLN A 56 -16.59 -5.08 2.00
C GLN A 56 -15.38 -5.92 1.59
N ILE A 57 -15.04 -6.90 2.42
CA ILE A 57 -14.03 -7.91 2.09
C ILE A 57 -14.69 -8.95 1.19
N VAL A 58 -14.23 -8.99 -0.05
CA VAL A 58 -14.66 -9.95 -1.07
C VAL A 58 -13.91 -11.26 -0.90
N TYR A 59 -12.62 -11.19 -0.58
CA TYR A 59 -11.75 -12.34 -0.38
C TYR A 59 -10.61 -11.97 0.57
N GLN A 60 -10.23 -12.91 1.43
CA GLN A 60 -9.04 -12.80 2.29
C GLN A 60 -8.41 -14.18 2.47
N GLY A 61 -7.13 -14.29 2.17
CA GLY A 61 -6.36 -15.52 2.39
C GLY A 61 -5.29 -15.75 1.33
N PRO A 62 -4.78 -16.98 1.20
CA PRO A 62 -3.65 -17.25 0.33
C PRO A 62 -3.97 -16.93 -1.13
N ARG A 63 -2.98 -16.40 -1.83
CA ARG A 63 -3.12 -15.97 -3.24
C ARG A 63 -3.67 -17.08 -4.14
N GLU A 64 -3.18 -18.30 -3.94
CA GLU A 64 -3.44 -19.47 -4.79
C GLU A 64 -4.93 -19.81 -4.88
N TYR A 65 -5.64 -19.72 -3.76
CA TYR A 65 -7.06 -20.06 -3.70
C TYR A 65 -7.99 -18.91 -4.12
N ALA A 66 -7.46 -17.72 -4.40
CA ALA A 66 -8.27 -16.60 -4.86
C ALA A 66 -8.96 -16.96 -6.18
N ALA A 67 -8.22 -17.57 -7.12
CA ALA A 67 -8.78 -18.01 -8.40
C ALA A 67 -9.88 -19.06 -8.23
N ASP A 68 -9.69 -20.03 -7.31
CA ASP A 68 -10.67 -21.07 -7.01
C ASP A 68 -11.97 -20.50 -6.43
N PHE A 69 -11.87 -19.47 -5.58
CA PHE A 69 -13.03 -18.78 -5.04
C PHE A 69 -13.87 -18.12 -6.16
N PHE A 70 -13.24 -17.41 -7.09
CA PHE A 70 -13.95 -16.81 -8.22
C PHE A 70 -14.49 -17.88 -9.19
N ALA A 71 -13.75 -18.98 -9.40
CA ALA A 71 -14.21 -20.11 -10.20
C ALA A 71 -15.46 -20.78 -9.60
N ALA A 72 -15.51 -20.96 -8.27
CA ALA A 72 -16.68 -21.46 -7.57
C ALA A 72 -17.90 -20.54 -7.70
N MET A 73 -17.68 -19.24 -7.89
CA MET A 73 -18.71 -18.24 -8.18
C MET A 73 -19.11 -18.17 -9.67
N GLY A 74 -18.53 -19.00 -10.53
CA GLY A 74 -18.84 -19.06 -11.97
C GLY A 74 -17.98 -18.15 -12.85
N PHE A 75 -16.89 -17.61 -12.31
CA PHE A 75 -15.99 -16.71 -13.02
C PHE A 75 -14.61 -17.34 -13.21
N ARG A 76 -14.17 -17.48 -14.47
CA ARG A 76 -12.82 -17.96 -14.78
C ARG A 76 -11.95 -16.81 -15.24
N CYS A 77 -11.01 -16.40 -14.40
CA CYS A 77 -10.03 -15.38 -14.75
C CYS A 77 -8.93 -16.00 -15.63
N PRO A 78 -8.53 -15.39 -16.76
CA PRO A 78 -7.40 -15.85 -17.56
C PRO A 78 -6.09 -15.64 -16.79
N GLU A 79 -5.15 -16.58 -16.95
CA GLU A 79 -3.86 -16.64 -16.21
C GLU A 79 -3.02 -15.35 -16.24
N ARG A 80 -3.26 -14.46 -17.21
CA ARG A 80 -2.45 -13.24 -17.44
C ARG A 80 -3.11 -11.93 -17.00
N LYS A 81 -4.31 -11.96 -16.42
CA LYS A 81 -4.97 -10.74 -15.92
C LYS A 81 -5.23 -10.83 -14.43
N ASN A 82 -5.06 -9.68 -13.78
CA ASN A 82 -5.37 -9.50 -12.37
C ASN A 82 -6.84 -9.83 -12.09
N VAL A 83 -7.08 -10.33 -10.88
CA VAL A 83 -8.33 -10.90 -10.34
C VAL A 83 -9.46 -9.84 -10.18
N ALA A 84 -9.40 -8.71 -10.89
CA ALA A 84 -10.41 -7.66 -10.83
C ALA A 84 -11.66 -8.06 -11.65
N VAL A 85 -12.41 -9.05 -11.17
CA VAL A 85 -13.69 -9.51 -11.76
C VAL A 85 -14.89 -8.77 -11.14
N LEU A 86 -14.65 -7.71 -10.36
CA LEU A 86 -15.69 -7.09 -9.52
C LEU A 86 -16.54 -6.06 -10.26
N SER A 87 -16.08 -5.52 -11.40
CA SER A 87 -16.85 -4.58 -12.20
C SER A 87 -17.88 -5.28 -13.09
N LYS A 88 -19.03 -4.64 -13.34
CA LYS A 88 -20.10 -5.16 -14.22
C LYS A 88 -19.60 -5.46 -15.65
N LYS A 89 -18.65 -4.66 -16.15
CA LYS A 89 -18.02 -4.87 -17.47
C LYS A 89 -17.12 -6.10 -17.48
N ASP A 90 -16.40 -6.32 -16.38
CA ASP A 90 -15.45 -7.41 -16.24
C ASP A 90 -16.16 -8.75 -15.98
N GLN A 91 -17.23 -8.77 -15.16
CA GLN A 91 -17.99 -9.97 -14.86
C GLN A 91 -18.53 -10.68 -16.10
N GLN A 92 -19.08 -9.94 -17.06
CA GLN A 92 -19.61 -10.52 -18.29
C GLN A 92 -18.49 -11.15 -19.15
N GLN A 93 -17.29 -10.58 -19.12
CA GLN A 93 -16.14 -11.09 -19.87
C GLN A 93 -15.59 -12.39 -19.29
N TYR A 94 -15.68 -12.58 -17.97
CA TYR A 94 -15.12 -13.74 -17.27
C TYR A 94 -16.14 -14.83 -16.92
N TRP A 95 -17.41 -14.66 -17.30
CA TRP A 95 -18.45 -15.66 -17.09
C TRP A 95 -18.13 -16.93 -17.89
N CYS A 96 -18.03 -18.07 -17.20
CA CYS A 96 -17.62 -19.33 -17.81
C CYS A 96 -18.63 -20.47 -17.66
N GLN A 97 -19.82 -20.20 -17.09
CA GLN A 97 -20.90 -21.19 -17.01
C GLN A 97 -21.75 -21.11 -18.28
N TYR A 98 -21.44 -21.96 -19.25
CA TYR A 98 -22.16 -22.01 -20.53
C TYR A 98 -23.60 -22.52 -20.39
N ASP A 99 -23.90 -23.25 -19.32
CA ASP A 99 -25.22 -23.81 -19.05
C ASP A 99 -26.23 -22.80 -18.49
N TYR A 100 -25.75 -21.64 -18.00
CA TYR A 100 -26.59 -20.63 -17.35
C TYR A 100 -26.36 -19.24 -17.94
N PRO A 101 -27.43 -18.44 -18.16
CA PRO A 101 -27.28 -17.07 -18.62
C PRO A 101 -26.57 -16.22 -17.56
N TYR A 102 -25.67 -15.35 -18.01
CA TYR A 102 -24.96 -14.44 -17.13
C TYR A 102 -25.94 -13.54 -16.35
N GLN A 103 -25.77 -13.52 -15.03
CA GLN A 103 -26.44 -12.58 -14.13
C GLN A 103 -25.39 -11.81 -13.33
N PHE A 104 -25.57 -10.50 -13.20
CA PHE A 104 -24.70 -9.67 -12.39
C PHE A 104 -24.70 -10.12 -10.92
N VAL A 105 -23.50 -10.35 -10.39
CA VAL A 105 -23.26 -10.72 -8.99
C VAL A 105 -22.79 -9.48 -8.25
N SER A 106 -23.55 -9.02 -7.24
CA SER A 106 -23.15 -7.86 -6.44
C SER A 106 -21.95 -8.19 -5.53
N VAL A 107 -21.22 -7.15 -5.13
CA VAL A 107 -20.13 -7.26 -4.14
C VAL A 107 -20.61 -7.92 -2.85
N THR A 108 -21.83 -7.60 -2.42
CA THR A 108 -22.48 -8.22 -1.25
C THR A 108 -22.61 -9.73 -1.38
N LYS A 109 -22.99 -10.24 -2.56
CA LYS A 109 -23.09 -11.68 -2.81
C LYS A 109 -21.73 -12.35 -2.77
N PHE A 110 -20.67 -11.70 -3.26
CA PHE A 110 -19.31 -12.22 -3.11
C PHE A 110 -18.90 -12.28 -1.64
N ALA A 111 -19.15 -11.23 -0.86
CA ALA A 111 -18.82 -11.19 0.56
C ALA A 111 -19.59 -12.28 1.34
N GLU A 112 -20.87 -12.50 1.04
CA GLU A 112 -21.66 -13.59 1.62
C GLU A 112 -21.13 -14.97 1.22
N ALA A 113 -20.83 -15.16 -0.06
CA ALA A 113 -20.24 -16.40 -0.55
C ALA A 113 -18.89 -16.69 0.14
N PHE A 114 -18.04 -15.68 0.31
CA PHE A 114 -16.75 -15.82 0.98
C PHE A 114 -16.89 -16.31 2.42
N LYS A 115 -17.88 -15.81 3.18
CA LYS A 115 -18.18 -16.33 4.54
C LYS A 115 -18.51 -17.81 4.55
N THR A 116 -19.09 -18.34 3.48
CA THR A 116 -19.44 -19.76 3.37
C THR A 116 -18.33 -20.62 2.77
N PHE A 117 -17.38 -20.00 2.07
CA PHE A 117 -16.22 -20.65 1.48
C PHE A 117 -15.27 -21.20 2.54
N VAL A 118 -14.54 -22.27 2.21
CA VAL A 118 -13.68 -23.00 3.17
C VAL A 118 -12.68 -22.08 3.87
N ILE A 119 -12.06 -21.16 3.11
CA ILE A 119 -11.08 -20.22 3.65
C ILE A 119 -11.73 -19.16 4.53
N GLY A 120 -12.87 -18.62 4.12
CA GLY A 120 -13.59 -17.63 4.92
C GLY A 120 -14.11 -18.21 6.23
N LYS A 121 -14.56 -19.48 6.23
CA LYS A 121 -14.94 -20.20 7.47
C LYS A 121 -13.75 -20.37 8.41
N ARG A 122 -12.62 -20.88 7.91
CA ARG A 122 -11.41 -21.05 8.73
C ARG A 122 -10.93 -19.72 9.31
N LEU A 123 -10.90 -18.68 8.49
CA LEU A 123 -10.55 -17.33 8.93
C LEU A 123 -11.49 -16.84 10.02
N HIS A 124 -12.80 -17.05 9.87
CA HIS A 124 -13.78 -16.68 10.89
C HIS A 124 -13.54 -17.44 12.20
N ASP A 125 -13.34 -18.76 12.12
CA ASP A 125 -13.04 -19.61 13.29
C ASP A 125 -11.74 -19.18 14.00
N ASP A 126 -10.72 -18.79 13.23
CA ASP A 126 -9.44 -18.34 13.77
C ASP A 126 -9.54 -16.95 14.42
N LEU A 127 -10.34 -16.05 13.85
CA LEU A 127 -10.61 -14.72 14.42
C LEU A 127 -11.51 -14.77 15.67
N ASP A 128 -12.40 -15.76 15.75
CA ASP A 128 -13.27 -15.98 16.90
C ASP A 128 -12.50 -16.51 18.12
N ARG A 129 -11.33 -17.13 17.91
CA ARG A 129 -10.47 -17.57 19.00
C ARG A 129 -9.85 -16.36 19.71
N PRO A 130 -10.12 -16.14 21.01
CA PRO A 130 -9.58 -15.01 21.72
C PRO A 130 -8.06 -15.11 21.83
N TYR A 131 -7.36 -14.05 21.44
CA TYR A 131 -5.90 -13.99 21.49
C TYR A 131 -5.39 -14.05 22.94
N ASN A 132 -4.54 -15.03 23.26
CA ASN A 132 -4.00 -15.21 24.61
C ASN A 132 -2.79 -14.29 24.87
N ARG A 133 -3.05 -13.15 25.51
CA ARG A 133 -2.03 -12.14 25.86
C ARG A 133 -0.91 -12.65 26.78
N LYS A 134 -1.05 -13.81 27.45
CA LYS A 134 -0.03 -14.32 28.40
C LYS A 134 1.24 -14.80 27.71
N HIS A 135 1.18 -15.13 26.42
CA HIS A 135 2.32 -15.62 25.64
C HIS A 135 2.92 -14.54 24.73
N ASN A 136 2.61 -13.26 24.96
CA ASN A 136 3.11 -12.19 24.11
C ASN A 136 4.60 -11.96 24.28
N HIS A 137 5.32 -11.81 23.17
CA HIS A 137 6.69 -11.31 23.21
C HIS A 137 6.68 -9.86 23.71
N PRO A 138 7.58 -9.43 24.61
CA PRO A 138 7.59 -8.08 25.16
C PRO A 138 7.69 -6.96 24.11
N ALA A 139 8.24 -7.27 22.94
CA ALA A 139 8.36 -6.35 21.81
C ALA A 139 7.17 -6.37 20.82
N ALA A 140 6.15 -7.22 21.03
CA ALA A 140 5.03 -7.39 20.10
C ALA A 140 4.06 -6.20 20.09
N LEU A 141 4.05 -5.37 21.13
CA LEU A 141 3.25 -4.16 21.23
C LEU A 141 4.15 -2.99 21.57
N SER A 142 4.18 -1.97 20.71
CA SER A 142 4.86 -0.71 21.02
C SER A 142 4.14 -0.03 22.19
N THR A 143 4.70 -0.14 23.40
CA THR A 143 4.13 0.46 24.61
C THR A 143 4.29 1.98 24.67
N SER A 144 5.07 2.56 23.77
CA SER A 144 5.28 4.00 23.64
C SER A 144 4.96 4.48 22.24
N ASN A 145 4.46 5.71 22.12
CA ASN A 145 4.21 6.36 20.82
C ASN A 145 5.49 6.62 20.02
N TYR A 146 6.65 6.60 20.68
CA TYR A 146 7.96 6.75 20.07
C TYR A 146 8.92 5.73 20.67
N GLY A 147 9.70 5.04 19.83
CA GLY A 147 10.77 4.13 20.28
C GLY A 147 12.00 4.85 20.85
N VAL A 148 11.99 6.19 20.84
CA VAL A 148 13.15 7.05 21.12
C VAL A 148 12.68 8.28 21.89
N LYS A 149 13.53 8.87 22.75
CA LYS A 149 13.16 10.05 23.56
C LYS A 149 12.95 11.28 22.66
N ARG A 150 11.99 12.15 23.02
CA ARG A 150 11.72 13.42 22.29
C ARG A 150 12.98 14.27 22.07
N LEU A 151 13.88 14.30 23.05
CA LEU A 151 15.13 15.07 22.96
C LEU A 151 16.09 14.52 21.90
N GLU A 152 16.15 13.20 21.74
CA GLU A 152 16.96 12.53 20.71
C GLU A 152 16.36 12.76 19.32
N ILE A 153 15.03 12.77 19.20
CA ILE A 153 14.33 13.16 17.97
C ILE A 153 14.67 14.63 17.63
N LEU A 154 14.60 15.55 18.60
CA LEU A 154 14.96 16.96 18.39
C LEU A 154 16.42 17.11 17.95
N LYS A 155 17.34 16.43 18.64
CA LYS A 155 18.77 16.44 18.32
C LYS A 155 19.03 15.90 16.91
N SER A 156 18.37 14.82 16.53
CA SER A 156 18.48 14.22 15.19
C SER A 156 17.96 15.18 14.10
N ASN A 157 16.81 15.82 14.34
CA ASN A 157 16.26 16.85 13.44
C ASN A 157 17.19 18.05 13.30
N PHE A 158 17.77 18.54 14.40
CA PHE A 158 18.72 19.65 14.38
C PHE A 158 19.99 19.30 13.60
N GLN A 159 20.52 18.08 13.79
CA GLN A 159 21.67 17.59 13.02
C GLN A 159 21.36 17.51 11.52
N TRP A 160 20.19 16.98 11.16
CA TRP A 160 19.69 16.96 9.78
C TRP A 160 19.59 18.35 9.17
N GLN A 161 18.96 19.31 9.87
CA GLN A 161 18.85 20.70 9.41
C GLN A 161 20.22 21.37 9.25
N ARG A 162 21.15 21.13 10.18
CA ARG A 162 22.52 21.65 10.07
C ARG A 162 23.26 21.06 8.87
N LEU A 163 23.07 19.77 8.58
CA LEU A 163 23.65 19.11 7.40
C LEU A 163 23.04 19.66 6.10
N LEU A 164 21.72 19.85 6.05
CA LEU A 164 21.03 20.46 4.90
C LEU A 164 21.51 21.89 4.67
N MET A 165 21.64 22.71 5.72
CA MET A 165 22.16 24.06 5.63
C MET A 165 23.63 24.10 5.17
N LYS A 166 24.47 23.15 5.61
CA LYS A 166 25.85 23.05 5.11
C LYS A 166 25.92 22.65 3.64
N ARG A 167 25.09 21.70 3.21
CA ARG A 167 25.10 21.20 1.81
C ARG A 167 24.52 22.21 0.83
N ASN A 168 23.51 22.97 1.25
CA ASN A 168 22.92 24.06 0.48
C ASN A 168 23.45 25.44 0.92
N SER A 169 24.66 25.50 1.51
CA SER A 169 25.18 26.74 2.09
C SER A 169 25.28 27.87 1.06
N PHE A 170 25.54 27.53 -0.21
CA PHE A 170 25.52 28.46 -1.33
C PHE A 170 24.19 29.24 -1.43
N ILE A 171 23.04 28.58 -1.27
CA ILE A 171 21.71 29.24 -1.31
C ILE A 171 21.55 30.20 -0.13
N TYR A 172 22.01 29.81 1.06
CA TYR A 172 21.90 30.65 2.26
C TYR A 172 22.86 31.84 2.22
N VAL A 173 24.09 31.64 1.72
CA VAL A 173 25.07 32.70 1.48
C VAL A 173 24.51 33.67 0.44
N PHE A 174 24.00 33.19 -0.69
CA PHE A 174 23.41 34.01 -1.74
C PHE A 174 22.18 34.79 -1.25
N LYS A 175 21.32 34.18 -0.42
CA LYS A 175 20.20 34.90 0.22
C LYS A 175 20.67 36.00 1.17
N SER A 176 21.75 35.76 1.93
CA SER A 176 22.30 36.75 2.86
C SER A 176 23.11 37.87 2.18
N THR A 177 23.72 37.60 1.02
CA THR A 177 24.53 38.58 0.28
C THR A 177 23.73 39.34 -0.79
N CYS A 178 22.79 38.70 -1.48
CA CYS A 178 21.92 39.36 -2.47
C CYS A 178 20.60 39.88 -1.88
N GLY A 179 20.12 39.35 -0.75
CA GLY A 179 18.88 39.81 -0.10
C GLY A 179 18.99 41.22 0.52
N SER A 180 20.20 41.75 0.67
CA SER A 180 20.46 43.11 1.14
C SER A 180 20.38 44.18 0.04
N HIS A 181 20.11 43.81 -1.23
CA HIS A 181 20.05 44.74 -2.36
C HIS A 181 18.65 44.90 -2.98
N HIS A 182 17.57 44.56 -2.27
CA HIS A 182 16.22 44.62 -2.82
C HIS A 182 15.28 45.66 -2.17
N ASN A 183 15.81 46.78 -1.63
CA ASN A 183 14.96 47.89 -1.17
C ASN A 183 15.31 49.30 -1.69
N ASP A 184 16.37 49.51 -2.46
CA ASP A 184 16.74 50.87 -2.94
C ASP A 184 16.79 50.99 -4.48
N CYS A 185 15.74 50.58 -5.18
CA CYS A 185 15.59 50.86 -6.61
C CYS A 185 14.13 51.20 -6.98
N ILE A 186 13.48 52.09 -6.23
CA ILE A 186 12.29 52.80 -6.72
C ILE A 186 12.40 54.26 -6.23
N PHE A 187 12.28 55.21 -7.17
CA PHE A 187 12.36 56.68 -7.07
C PHE A 187 13.75 57.33 -7.23
N SER A 188 14.11 57.67 -8.47
CA SER A 188 14.06 59.09 -8.88
C SER A 188 14.16 59.26 -10.39
N ASN A 189 13.22 60.06 -10.88
CA ASN A 189 12.98 60.49 -12.24
C ASN A 189 13.95 61.63 -12.63
N ASN A 190 14.24 61.76 -13.93
CA ASN A 190 14.49 63.00 -14.67
C ASN A 190 15.66 63.94 -14.26
N ASN A 191 16.69 64.06 -15.11
CA ASN A 191 16.82 65.14 -16.10
C ASN A 191 18.24 65.21 -16.71
N ALA A 192 18.26 65.58 -18.00
CA ALA A 192 19.41 65.89 -18.85
C ALA A 192 20.24 67.10 -18.33
N PRO A 193 21.40 67.40 -18.93
CA PRO A 193 21.43 68.04 -20.26
C PRO A 193 22.11 67.21 -21.37
#